data_AF-A0A3D2U3I2-F1
#
_entry.id   AF-A0A3D2U3I2-F1
#
_cell.length_a   1.000
_cell.length_b   1.000
_cell.length_c   1.000
_cell.angle_alpha   90.00
_cell.angle_beta   90.00
_cell.angle_gamma   90.00
#
_symmetry.space_group_name_H-M   'P 1'
#
loop_
_entity.id
_entity.type
_entity.pdbx_description
1 polymer ?
#
loop_
_entity_poly.entity_id
_entity_poly.type
_entity_poly.pdbx_seq_one_letter_code
_entity_poly.pdbx_strand_id
1 'polypeptide(L)'
;MPRFSFTGPFFCLLFAATLSAADKKPTAAQVEFFEKKIRPVLVKQCYSCHSAKSKILRGGLRLDNRQAVARGGETGPALLPGKPAESLLLQALKYDGLEMPPSGKLSASVIADFETWIRQGAPDPRNEVIKSRPKKQIDYPKALKFWSFVPPKKHAPPKLADPSGVKNDIDRFVLARLEAAGLRAVGPADRSTLIRRATFGLTGLPPIPEDVAAFVADDQPGAFARVVDRLLDSEHYGERWARHWLDVARYAEDQAHTFKARRY
;
A
#
# COMPACT_ATOMS: atom_id res chain seq x y z
N MET A 1 -76.44 -23.14 27.73
CA MET A 1 -75.43 -22.06 27.84
C MET A 1 -74.16 -22.48 27.09
N PRO A 2 -73.45 -21.56 26.42
CA PRO A 2 -73.32 -21.61 24.96
C PRO A 2 -71.96 -22.09 24.41
N ARG A 3 -72.01 -22.48 23.14
CA ARG A 3 -70.90 -22.72 22.20
C ARG A 3 -70.12 -21.41 21.97
N PHE A 4 -68.79 -21.48 21.88
CA PHE A 4 -67.98 -20.45 21.23
C PHE A 4 -66.99 -21.06 20.24
N SER A 5 -67.21 -20.71 18.97
CA SER A 5 -66.30 -20.88 17.85
C SER A 5 -65.22 -19.81 17.90
N PHE A 6 -63.96 -20.16 17.62
CA PHE A 6 -62.91 -19.18 17.32
C PHE A 6 -62.61 -19.17 15.82
N THR A 7 -62.87 -18.01 15.22
CA THR A 7 -62.52 -17.62 13.86
C THR A 7 -61.03 -17.28 13.78
N GLY A 8 -60.33 -17.84 12.78
CA GLY A 8 -58.92 -17.50 12.49
C GLY A 8 -58.81 -16.26 11.60
N PRO A 9 -57.73 -15.46 11.71
CA PRO A 9 -57.52 -14.31 10.85
C PRO A 9 -56.88 -14.73 9.52
N PHE A 10 -57.51 -14.33 8.42
CA PHE A 10 -57.04 -14.48 7.05
C PHE A 10 -55.97 -13.40 6.79
N PHE A 11 -54.69 -13.76 6.81
CA PHE A 11 -53.59 -12.83 6.48
C PHE A 11 -53.41 -12.80 4.95
N CYS A 12 -53.94 -11.75 4.31
CA CYS A 12 -53.84 -11.53 2.87
C CYS A 12 -52.44 -10.99 2.51
N LEU A 13 -51.55 -11.87 2.05
CA LEU A 13 -50.21 -11.53 1.56
C LEU A 13 -50.31 -10.88 0.16
N LEU A 14 -50.15 -9.57 0.10
CA LEU A 14 -49.90 -8.80 -1.12
C LEU A 14 -48.54 -9.21 -1.71
N PHE A 15 -48.57 -10.01 -2.79
CA PHE A 15 -47.40 -10.35 -3.58
C PHE A 15 -47.02 -9.14 -4.47
N ALA A 16 -46.01 -8.37 -4.06
CA ALA A 16 -45.36 -7.40 -4.93
C ALA A 16 -44.53 -8.16 -5.98
N ALA A 17 -45.04 -8.24 -7.20
CA ALA A 17 -44.31 -8.78 -8.34
C ALA A 17 -43.14 -7.85 -8.68
N THR A 18 -41.93 -8.23 -8.28
CA THR A 18 -40.70 -7.63 -8.78
C THR A 18 -40.53 -8.05 -10.24
N LEU A 19 -40.64 -7.08 -11.15
CA LEU A 19 -40.37 -7.28 -12.57
C LEU A 19 -38.87 -7.57 -12.74
N SER A 20 -38.50 -8.84 -12.74
CA SER A 20 -37.16 -9.29 -13.10
C SER A 20 -36.96 -9.00 -14.59
N ALA A 21 -36.08 -8.07 -14.94
CA ALA A 21 -35.65 -7.86 -16.30
C ALA A 21 -34.95 -9.15 -16.78
N ALA A 22 -35.70 -9.97 -17.50
CA ALA A 22 -35.22 -11.25 -18.01
C ALA A 22 -33.93 -11.06 -18.83
N ASP A 23 -32.90 -11.85 -18.48
CA ASP A 23 -31.66 -12.03 -19.22
C ASP A 23 -31.94 -12.57 -20.63
N LYS A 24 -32.33 -11.68 -21.56
CA LYS A 24 -32.46 -12.03 -22.96
C LYS A 24 -31.07 -12.29 -23.54
N LYS A 25 -30.90 -13.44 -24.20
CA LYS A 25 -29.67 -13.74 -24.94
C LYS A 25 -29.41 -12.62 -25.98
N PRO A 26 -28.16 -12.13 -26.12
CA PRO A 26 -27.80 -11.17 -27.15
C PRO A 26 -28.16 -11.66 -28.55
N THR A 27 -28.67 -10.79 -29.41
CA THR A 27 -28.86 -11.09 -30.84
C THR A 27 -27.53 -11.18 -31.57
N ALA A 28 -27.50 -11.82 -32.75
CA ALA A 28 -26.28 -11.92 -33.55
C ALA A 28 -25.66 -10.55 -33.87
N ALA A 29 -26.49 -9.55 -34.20
CA ALA A 29 -26.03 -8.19 -34.47
C ALA A 29 -25.44 -7.50 -33.22
N GLN A 30 -26.00 -7.75 -32.03
CA GLN A 30 -25.46 -7.22 -30.77
C GLN A 30 -24.11 -7.86 -30.42
N VAL A 31 -23.98 -9.17 -30.64
CA VAL A 31 -22.70 -9.88 -30.47
C VAL A 31 -21.65 -9.32 -31.43
N GLU A 32 -22.00 -9.17 -32.71
CA GLU A 32 -21.10 -8.62 -33.71
C GLU A 32 -20.65 -7.19 -33.36
N PHE A 33 -21.59 -6.34 -32.91
CA PHE A 33 -21.28 -4.99 -32.46
C PHE A 33 -20.28 -5.01 -31.30
N PHE A 34 -20.52 -5.85 -30.29
CA PHE A 34 -19.60 -5.99 -29.16
C PHE A 34 -18.20 -6.45 -29.61
N GLU A 35 -18.11 -7.48 -30.45
CA GLU A 35 -16.84 -8.04 -30.91
C GLU A 35 -16.05 -7.09 -31.81
N LYS A 36 -16.73 -6.28 -32.65
CA LYS A 36 -16.07 -5.36 -33.57
C LYS A 36 -15.77 -3.99 -32.98
N LYS A 37 -16.63 -3.48 -32.09
CA LYS A 37 -16.58 -2.08 -31.61
C LYS A 37 -16.13 -1.96 -30.16
N ILE A 38 -16.55 -2.87 -29.29
CA ILE A 38 -16.35 -2.73 -27.84
C ILE A 38 -15.12 -3.53 -27.36
N ARG A 39 -15.08 -4.84 -27.63
CA ARG A 39 -14.00 -5.72 -27.16
C ARG A 39 -12.61 -5.24 -27.58
N PRO A 40 -12.33 -4.79 -28.82
CA PRO A 40 -10.99 -4.37 -29.21
C PRO A 40 -10.49 -3.18 -28.39
N VAL A 41 -11.39 -2.26 -28.03
CA VAL A 41 -11.07 -1.10 -27.19
C VAL A 41 -10.81 -1.55 -25.75
N LEU A 42 -11.66 -2.42 -25.19
CA LEU A 42 -11.45 -2.97 -23.84
C LEU A 42 -10.09 -3.68 -23.72
N VAL A 43 -9.72 -4.49 -24.71
CA VAL A 43 -8.44 -5.20 -24.77
C VAL A 43 -7.27 -4.21 -24.83
N LYS A 44 -7.34 -3.22 -25.72
CA LYS A 44 -6.22 -2.31 -25.98
C LYS A 44 -6.04 -1.24 -24.90
N GLN A 45 -7.14 -0.72 -24.35
CA GLN A 45 -7.12 0.48 -23.50
C GLN A 45 -7.46 0.22 -22.03
N CYS A 46 -8.08 -0.93 -21.70
CA CYS A 46 -8.61 -1.14 -20.35
C CYS A 46 -7.98 -2.33 -19.62
N TYR A 47 -7.68 -3.43 -20.31
CA TYR A 47 -7.29 -4.70 -19.65
C TYR A 47 -5.95 -4.67 -18.94
N SER A 48 -5.04 -3.76 -19.31
CA SER A 48 -3.77 -3.58 -18.60
C SER A 48 -3.95 -3.26 -17.11
N CYS A 49 -5.08 -2.65 -16.73
CA CYS A 49 -5.44 -2.33 -15.35
C CYS A 49 -6.72 -3.02 -14.85
N HIS A 50 -7.68 -3.33 -15.73
CA HIS A 50 -9.02 -3.82 -15.39
C HIS A 50 -9.31 -5.23 -15.93
N SER A 51 -8.38 -6.17 -15.77
CA SER A 51 -8.57 -7.57 -16.15
C SER A 51 -8.02 -8.54 -15.11
N ALA A 52 -8.38 -9.83 -15.21
CA ALA A 52 -7.82 -10.89 -14.38
C ALA A 52 -6.30 -11.05 -14.53
N LYS A 53 -5.74 -10.62 -15.68
CA LYS A 53 -4.30 -10.67 -15.98
C LYS A 53 -3.57 -9.38 -15.57
N SER A 54 -4.26 -8.38 -15.04
CA SER A 54 -3.62 -7.16 -14.54
C SER A 54 -2.74 -7.46 -13.33
N LYS A 55 -1.53 -6.87 -13.28
CA LYS A 55 -0.65 -6.92 -12.10
C LYS A 55 -1.29 -6.21 -10.89
N ILE A 56 -1.97 -5.10 -11.15
CA ILE A 56 -2.67 -4.30 -10.13
C ILE A 56 -4.09 -4.04 -10.63
N LEU A 57 -5.08 -4.66 -9.97
CA LEU A 57 -6.48 -4.47 -10.33
C LEU A 57 -6.99 -3.14 -9.78
N ARG A 58 -7.05 -2.11 -10.62
CA ARG A 58 -7.46 -0.76 -10.20
C ARG A 58 -8.95 -0.69 -9.87
N GLY A 59 -9.28 -0.11 -8.72
CA GLY A 59 -10.66 0.06 -8.24
C GLY A 59 -11.44 -1.24 -8.07
N GLY A 60 -10.76 -2.39 -7.94
CA GLY A 60 -11.39 -3.71 -7.90
C GLY A 60 -12.20 -4.10 -9.15
N LEU A 61 -12.13 -3.31 -10.23
CA LEU A 61 -13.00 -3.43 -11.40
C LEU A 61 -12.39 -4.35 -12.46
N ARG A 62 -13.19 -5.31 -12.95
CA ARG A 62 -12.83 -6.18 -14.07
C ARG A 62 -13.78 -5.96 -15.25
N LEU A 63 -13.19 -5.61 -16.39
CA LEU A 63 -13.90 -5.35 -17.66
C LEU A 63 -13.76 -6.50 -18.65
N ASP A 64 -12.99 -7.53 -18.33
CA ASP A 64 -12.69 -8.69 -19.17
C ASP A 64 -13.76 -9.79 -19.13
N ASN A 65 -14.80 -9.63 -18.32
CA ASN A 65 -15.85 -10.61 -18.13
C ASN A 65 -17.20 -9.97 -17.78
N ARG A 66 -18.28 -10.47 -18.39
CA ARG A 66 -19.65 -9.97 -18.20
C ARG A 66 -20.10 -9.89 -16.75
N GLN A 67 -19.90 -10.96 -15.97
CA GLN A 67 -20.34 -11.01 -14.58
C GLN A 67 -19.56 -10.02 -13.71
N ALA A 68 -18.26 -9.82 -14.00
CA ALA A 68 -17.47 -8.82 -13.29
C ALA A 68 -17.90 -7.39 -13.63
N VAL A 69 -18.18 -7.10 -14.91
CA VAL A 69 -18.68 -5.80 -15.34
C VAL A 69 -19.99 -5.46 -14.62
N ALA A 70 -20.91 -6.43 -14.54
CA ALA A 70 -22.18 -6.27 -13.83
C ALA A 70 -22.00 -6.08 -12.30
N ARG A 71 -21.04 -6.77 -11.68
CA ARG A 71 -20.71 -6.59 -10.25
C ARG A 71 -20.11 -5.22 -9.95
N GLY A 72 -19.37 -4.64 -10.89
CA GLY A 72 -18.70 -3.36 -10.72
C GLY A 72 -17.43 -3.43 -9.87
N GLY A 73 -16.98 -2.27 -9.41
CA GLY A 73 -15.77 -2.08 -8.62
C GLY A 73 -16.04 -1.55 -7.22
N GLU A 74 -15.02 -0.99 -6.59
CA GLU A 74 -15.09 -0.39 -5.25
C GLU A 74 -16.01 0.84 -5.19
N THR A 75 -16.23 1.50 -6.33
CA THR A 75 -17.13 2.66 -6.47
C THR A 75 -18.56 2.29 -6.88
N GLY A 76 -18.92 0.99 -6.85
CA GLY A 76 -20.23 0.50 -7.23
C GLY A 76 -20.31 -0.05 -8.67
N PRO A 77 -21.53 -0.19 -9.24
CA PRO A 77 -21.76 -0.78 -10.55
C PRO A 77 -21.02 -0.04 -11.67
N ALA A 78 -20.31 -0.76 -12.53
CA ALA A 78 -19.54 -0.13 -13.61
C ALA A 78 -20.44 0.48 -14.69
N LEU A 79 -21.57 -0.15 -14.99
CA LEU A 79 -22.57 0.35 -15.91
C LEU A 79 -23.96 -0.13 -15.50
N LEU A 80 -24.97 0.61 -15.93
CA LEU A 80 -26.37 0.27 -15.77
C LEU A 80 -26.97 -0.01 -17.16
N PRO A 81 -27.37 -1.25 -17.47
CA PRO A 81 -27.94 -1.60 -18.76
C PRO A 81 -29.11 -0.70 -19.15
N GLY A 82 -29.10 -0.16 -20.37
CA GLY A 82 -30.12 0.75 -20.87
C GLY A 82 -30.03 2.20 -20.37
N LYS A 83 -29.10 2.51 -19.44
CA LYS A 83 -28.97 3.82 -18.81
C LYS A 83 -27.57 4.42 -18.98
N PRO A 84 -27.23 4.94 -20.17
CA PRO A 84 -25.88 5.47 -20.43
C PRO A 84 -25.49 6.63 -19.51
N ALA A 85 -26.41 7.54 -19.21
CA ALA A 85 -26.13 8.72 -18.40
C ALA A 85 -25.79 8.39 -16.93
N GLU A 86 -26.37 7.32 -16.39
CA GLU A 86 -26.15 6.84 -15.02
C GLU A 86 -24.98 5.83 -14.92
N SER A 87 -24.33 5.50 -16.05
CA SER A 87 -23.28 4.48 -16.10
C SER A 87 -21.89 5.08 -15.85
N LEU A 88 -21.27 4.71 -14.73
CA LEU A 88 -19.93 5.18 -14.33
C LEU A 88 -18.85 4.96 -15.41
N LEU A 89 -18.91 3.84 -16.14
CA LEU A 89 -17.99 3.55 -17.24
C LEU A 89 -18.06 4.64 -18.30
N LEU A 90 -19.26 5.08 -18.69
CA LEU A 90 -19.40 6.08 -19.73
C LEU A 90 -18.99 7.47 -19.23
N GLN A 91 -19.33 7.82 -18.00
CA GLN A 91 -18.84 9.05 -17.35
C GLN A 91 -17.31 9.08 -17.33
N ALA A 92 -16.69 7.94 -16.98
CA ALA A 92 -15.24 7.82 -16.92
C ALA A 92 -14.56 7.97 -18.29
N LEU A 93 -15.17 7.41 -19.36
CA LEU A 93 -14.71 7.58 -20.74
C LEU A 93 -14.93 9.02 -21.26
N LYS A 94 -15.97 9.70 -20.78
CA LYS A 94 -16.27 11.11 -21.10
C LYS A 94 -15.43 12.10 -20.28
N TYR A 95 -14.63 11.62 -19.32
CA TYR A 95 -13.88 12.45 -18.38
C TYR A 95 -14.79 13.38 -17.58
N ASP A 96 -15.96 12.87 -17.20
CA ASP A 96 -16.90 13.53 -16.29
C ASP A 96 -16.70 12.94 -14.90
N GLY A 97 -15.82 13.55 -14.10
CA GLY A 97 -15.35 13.01 -12.83
C GLY A 97 -14.09 12.15 -12.98
N LEU A 98 -14.22 10.82 -12.89
CA LEU A 98 -13.08 9.89 -13.05
C LEU A 98 -12.57 9.96 -14.50
N GLU A 99 -11.26 10.07 -14.73
CA GLU A 99 -10.69 10.14 -16.09
C GLU A 99 -10.07 8.79 -16.49
N MET A 100 -10.69 8.06 -17.43
CA MET A 100 -10.19 6.76 -17.94
C MET A 100 -10.28 6.65 -19.47
N PRO A 101 -9.25 6.12 -20.16
CA PRO A 101 -7.98 5.62 -19.60
C PRO A 101 -7.03 6.79 -19.26
N PRO A 102 -6.08 6.60 -18.33
CA PRO A 102 -5.15 7.65 -17.90
C PRO A 102 -4.12 8.04 -18.99
N SER A 103 -3.96 7.21 -20.02
CA SER A 103 -3.09 7.48 -21.17
C SER A 103 -3.64 8.51 -22.15
N GLY A 104 -4.90 8.94 -21.98
CA GLY A 104 -5.55 9.94 -22.82
C GLY A 104 -6.98 9.56 -23.19
N LYS A 105 -7.81 10.57 -23.44
CA LYS A 105 -9.24 10.40 -23.72
C LYS A 105 -9.46 9.64 -25.03
N LEU A 106 -10.43 8.73 -25.05
CA LEU A 106 -10.80 8.01 -26.26
C LEU A 106 -11.44 8.96 -27.29
N SER A 107 -11.41 8.59 -28.57
CA SER A 107 -12.07 9.37 -29.61
C SER A 107 -13.59 9.42 -29.40
N ALA A 108 -14.21 10.50 -29.87
CA ALA A 108 -15.65 10.70 -29.75
C ALA A 108 -16.46 9.54 -30.37
N SER A 109 -15.99 8.96 -31.48
CA SER A 109 -16.63 7.81 -32.12
C SER A 109 -16.62 6.57 -31.22
N VAL A 110 -15.51 6.29 -30.55
CA VAL A 110 -15.40 5.16 -29.61
C VAL A 110 -16.33 5.38 -28.41
N ILE A 111 -16.37 6.59 -27.85
CA ILE A 111 -17.28 6.92 -26.74
C ILE A 111 -18.74 6.75 -27.17
N ALA A 112 -19.10 7.14 -28.40
CA ALA A 112 -20.44 6.95 -28.95
C ALA A 112 -20.79 5.47 -29.15
N ASP A 113 -19.82 4.63 -29.54
CA ASP A 113 -20.00 3.17 -29.62
C ASP A 113 -20.32 2.58 -28.22
N PHE A 114 -19.58 3.00 -27.18
CA PHE A 114 -19.87 2.58 -25.80
C PHE A 114 -21.23 3.07 -25.30
N GLU A 115 -21.61 4.30 -25.62
CA GLU A 115 -22.93 4.84 -25.29
C GLU A 115 -24.05 4.03 -25.96
N THR A 116 -23.89 3.70 -27.24
CA THR A 116 -24.83 2.87 -28.00
C THR A 116 -24.95 1.48 -27.41
N TRP A 117 -23.80 0.86 -27.10
CA TRP A 117 -23.76 -0.46 -26.49
C TRP A 117 -24.48 -0.51 -25.13
N ILE A 118 -24.25 0.47 -24.26
CA ILE A 118 -24.94 0.55 -22.96
C ILE A 118 -26.44 0.75 -23.16
N ARG A 119 -26.84 1.61 -24.09
CA ARG A 119 -28.25 1.87 -24.44
C ARG A 119 -28.96 0.60 -24.93
N GLN A 120 -28.26 -0.28 -25.63
CA GLN A 120 -28.75 -1.59 -26.07
C GLN A 120 -28.81 -2.64 -24.94
N GLY A 121 -28.52 -2.26 -23.69
CA GLY A 121 -28.50 -3.17 -22.54
C GLY A 121 -27.13 -3.79 -22.25
N ALA A 122 -26.06 -3.23 -22.80
CA ALA A 122 -24.69 -3.74 -22.73
C ALA A 122 -24.57 -5.25 -23.05
N PRO A 123 -25.05 -5.73 -24.22
CA PRO A 123 -24.97 -7.15 -24.55
C PRO A 123 -23.52 -7.63 -24.62
N ASP A 124 -23.22 -8.73 -23.93
CA ASP A 124 -21.87 -9.26 -23.80
C ASP A 124 -21.89 -10.79 -23.95
N PRO A 125 -21.23 -11.36 -24.99
CA PRO A 125 -21.22 -12.79 -25.25
C PRO A 125 -20.30 -13.57 -24.29
N ARG A 126 -19.49 -12.90 -23.46
CA ARG A 126 -18.56 -13.56 -22.53
C ARG A 126 -19.33 -14.22 -21.38
N ASN A 127 -19.34 -15.54 -21.34
CA ASN A 127 -20.10 -16.34 -20.38
C ASN A 127 -19.23 -17.15 -19.39
N GLU A 128 -17.92 -16.90 -19.35
CA GLU A 128 -17.03 -17.59 -18.42
C GLU A 128 -17.43 -17.30 -16.97
N VAL A 129 -17.63 -18.36 -16.19
CA VAL A 129 -17.91 -18.24 -14.76
C VAL A 129 -16.65 -17.78 -14.04
N ILE A 130 -16.70 -16.61 -13.42
CA ILE A 130 -15.60 -16.14 -12.58
C ILE A 130 -15.62 -16.96 -11.29
N LYS A 131 -14.56 -17.74 -11.04
CA LYS A 131 -14.22 -18.17 -9.67
C LYS A 131 -13.92 -16.90 -8.89
N SER A 132 -14.78 -16.53 -7.94
CA SER A 132 -14.55 -15.36 -7.09
C SER A 132 -13.20 -15.54 -6.41
N ARG A 133 -12.29 -14.59 -6.63
CA ARG A 133 -11.08 -14.54 -5.81
C ARG A 133 -11.56 -14.15 -4.41
N PRO A 134 -11.29 -14.94 -3.36
CA PRO A 134 -11.68 -14.56 -2.01
C PRO A 134 -11.09 -13.17 -1.73
N LYS A 135 -11.90 -12.24 -1.24
CA LYS A 135 -11.39 -10.95 -0.76
C LYS A 135 -10.30 -11.28 0.25
N LYS A 136 -9.09 -10.76 0.07
CA LYS A 136 -8.04 -10.86 1.09
C LYS A 136 -8.57 -10.14 2.33
N GLN A 137 -9.12 -10.89 3.28
CA GLN A 137 -9.50 -10.36 4.56
C GLN A 137 -8.26 -10.33 5.45
N ILE A 138 -8.14 -9.28 6.25
CA ILE A 138 -7.11 -9.22 7.28
C ILE A 138 -7.49 -10.28 8.32
N ASP A 139 -6.59 -11.22 8.55
CA ASP A 139 -6.66 -12.13 9.69
C ASP A 139 -6.29 -11.33 10.94
N TYR A 140 -7.30 -10.71 11.56
CA TYR A 140 -7.11 -9.91 12.78
C TYR A 140 -6.47 -10.71 13.93
N PRO A 141 -6.89 -11.96 14.21
CA PRO A 141 -6.21 -12.79 15.21
C PRO A 141 -4.71 -12.97 14.95
N LYS A 142 -4.29 -13.11 13.69
CA LYS A 142 -2.86 -13.18 13.33
C LYS A 142 -2.20 -11.81 13.41
N ALA A 143 -2.87 -10.75 12.95
CA ALA A 143 -2.34 -9.38 12.96
C ALA A 143 -1.99 -8.92 14.38
N LEU A 144 -2.84 -9.22 15.37
CA LEU A 144 -2.62 -8.89 16.79
C LEU A 144 -1.39 -9.58 17.40
N LYS A 145 -0.81 -10.60 16.74
CA LYS A 145 0.43 -11.26 17.17
C LYS A 145 1.69 -10.59 16.63
N PHE A 146 1.56 -9.53 15.84
CA PHE A 146 2.71 -8.79 15.34
C PHE A 146 3.46 -8.11 16.48
N TRP A 147 4.80 -8.05 16.41
CA TRP A 147 5.66 -7.72 17.54
C TRP A 147 5.34 -6.38 18.22
N SER A 148 4.84 -5.39 17.47
CA SER A 148 4.50 -4.06 17.98
C SER A 148 3.16 -3.99 18.71
N PHE A 149 2.30 -5.01 18.57
CA PHE A 149 1.01 -5.12 19.27
C PHE A 149 1.06 -6.02 20.49
N VAL A 150 2.20 -6.69 20.72
CA VAL A 150 2.41 -7.55 21.88
C VAL A 150 3.23 -6.78 22.92
N PRO A 151 2.76 -6.67 24.18
CA PRO A 151 3.53 -6.03 25.24
C PRO A 151 4.94 -6.66 25.37
N PRO A 152 6.01 -5.85 25.49
CA PRO A 152 7.35 -6.36 25.71
C PRO A 152 7.40 -7.21 26.99
N LYS A 153 8.04 -8.37 26.90
CA LYS A 153 8.26 -9.24 28.07
C LYS A 153 9.66 -8.99 28.62
N LYS A 154 9.76 -8.82 29.93
CA LYS A 154 11.06 -8.74 30.61
C LYS A 154 11.70 -10.13 30.61
N HIS A 155 12.89 -10.24 30.03
CA HIS A 155 13.68 -11.47 30.03
C HIS A 155 14.78 -11.39 31.09
N ALA A 156 15.00 -12.49 31.82
CA ALA A 156 16.15 -12.60 32.71
C ALA A 156 17.44 -12.62 31.86
N PRO A 157 18.48 -11.85 32.22
CA PRO A 157 19.75 -11.89 31.51
C PRO A 157 20.38 -13.29 31.57
N PRO A 158 21.04 -13.75 30.48
CA PRO A 158 21.72 -15.03 30.48
C PRO A 158 22.85 -15.12 31.52
N LYS A 159 23.10 -16.32 32.02
CA LYS A 159 24.30 -16.63 32.78
C LYS A 159 25.44 -16.90 31.80
N LEU A 160 26.58 -16.26 32.02
CA LEU A 160 27.80 -16.43 31.23
C LEU A 160 28.79 -17.29 32.02
N ALA A 161 29.62 -18.08 31.34
CA ALA A 161 30.73 -18.76 31.99
C ALA A 161 31.82 -17.76 32.43
N ASP A 162 32.06 -16.72 31.63
CA ASP A 162 32.98 -15.62 31.95
C ASP A 162 32.25 -14.26 31.90
N PRO A 163 32.00 -13.62 33.05
CA PRO A 163 31.34 -12.32 33.12
C PRO A 163 32.30 -11.12 33.00
N SER A 164 33.61 -11.33 32.76
CA SER A 164 34.63 -10.26 32.79
C SER A 164 34.37 -9.10 31.82
N GLY A 165 33.66 -9.35 30.72
CA GLY A 165 33.29 -8.33 29.72
C GLY A 165 31.96 -7.61 29.93
N VAL A 166 31.21 -7.92 31.00
CA VAL A 166 29.86 -7.38 31.23
C VAL A 166 29.93 -5.99 31.87
N LYS A 167 29.47 -4.95 31.17
CA LYS A 167 29.29 -3.60 31.74
C LYS A 167 27.84 -3.34 32.16
N ASN A 168 26.88 -3.95 31.46
CA ASN A 168 25.46 -3.90 31.79
C ASN A 168 24.74 -5.20 31.37
N ASP A 169 23.45 -5.31 31.69
CA ASP A 169 22.67 -6.52 31.39
C ASP A 169 22.47 -6.79 29.89
N ILE A 170 22.58 -5.78 29.01
CA ILE A 170 22.50 -5.96 27.55
C ILE A 170 23.71 -6.76 27.06
N ASP A 171 24.90 -6.48 27.61
CA ASP A 171 26.14 -7.18 27.24
C ASP A 171 26.01 -8.69 27.48
N ARG A 172 25.26 -9.10 28.52
CA ARG A 172 25.03 -10.53 28.81
C ARG A 172 24.35 -11.27 27.67
N PHE A 173 23.42 -10.62 26.96
CA PHE A 173 22.75 -11.25 25.81
C PHE A 173 23.68 -11.39 24.61
N VAL A 174 24.54 -10.40 24.37
CA VAL A 174 25.51 -10.42 23.26
C VAL A 174 26.62 -11.42 23.54
N LEU A 175 27.20 -11.38 24.75
CA LEU A 175 28.27 -12.29 25.16
C LEU A 175 27.80 -13.74 25.20
N ALA A 176 26.57 -14.02 25.64
CA ALA A 176 26.03 -15.39 25.63
C ALA A 176 25.92 -15.94 24.20
N ARG A 177 25.54 -15.10 23.23
CA ARG A 177 25.51 -15.47 21.81
C ARG A 177 26.91 -15.71 21.25
N LEU A 178 27.89 -14.89 21.63
CA LEU A 178 29.28 -15.07 21.22
C LEU A 178 29.86 -16.38 21.80
N GLU A 179 29.65 -16.63 23.10
CA GLU A 179 30.09 -17.84 23.80
C GLU A 179 29.50 -19.10 23.16
N ALA A 180 28.18 -19.11 22.90
CA ALA A 180 27.51 -20.21 22.22
C ALA A 180 28.01 -20.46 20.79
N ALA A 181 28.54 -19.43 20.13
CA ALA A 181 29.15 -19.50 18.81
C ALA A 181 30.67 -19.78 18.85
N GLY A 182 31.28 -19.93 20.04
CA GLY A 182 32.73 -20.09 20.19
C GLY A 182 33.54 -18.84 19.82
N LEU A 183 32.91 -17.67 19.79
CA LEU A 183 33.53 -16.38 19.47
C LEU A 183 33.87 -15.60 20.73
N ARG A 184 34.88 -14.74 20.63
CA ARG A 184 35.25 -13.79 21.69
C ARG A 184 35.05 -12.36 21.20
N ALA A 185 34.62 -11.48 22.10
CA ALA A 185 34.53 -10.06 21.81
C ALA A 185 35.92 -9.49 21.51
N VAL A 186 36.00 -8.61 20.52
CA VAL A 186 37.22 -7.85 20.24
C VAL A 186 37.40 -6.79 21.34
N GLY A 187 38.64 -6.57 21.77
CA GLY A 187 38.95 -5.54 22.76
C GLY A 187 38.63 -4.12 22.27
N PRO A 188 38.59 -3.12 23.18
CA PRO A 188 38.43 -1.73 22.80
C PRO A 188 39.53 -1.30 21.82
N ALA A 189 39.17 -0.42 20.88
CA ALA A 189 40.15 0.23 20.03
C ALA A 189 41.05 1.18 20.85
N ASP A 190 42.27 1.41 20.39
CA ASP A 190 43.16 2.39 21.00
C ASP A 190 42.59 3.82 20.88
N ARG A 191 43.05 4.72 21.74
CA ARG A 191 42.54 6.10 21.82
C ARG A 191 42.67 6.85 20.49
N SER A 192 43.76 6.68 19.75
CA SER A 192 43.96 7.36 18.47
C SER A 192 42.95 6.88 17.41
N THR A 193 42.68 5.57 17.39
CA THR A 193 41.63 4.98 16.54
C THR A 193 40.24 5.46 16.94
N LEU A 194 39.94 5.55 18.25
CA LEU A 194 38.64 5.98 18.75
C LEU A 194 38.31 7.42 18.34
N ILE A 195 39.19 8.39 18.59
CA ILE A 195 38.92 9.79 18.22
C ILE A 195 38.83 9.97 16.71
N ARG A 196 39.66 9.27 15.94
CA ARG A 196 39.58 9.27 14.48
C ARG A 196 38.22 8.78 14.00
N ARG A 197 37.75 7.63 14.50
CA ARG A 197 36.45 7.05 14.13
C ARG A 197 35.29 7.94 14.56
N ALA A 198 35.34 8.50 15.77
CA ALA A 198 34.29 9.38 16.28
C ALA A 198 34.17 10.66 15.44
N THR A 199 35.28 11.32 15.14
CA THR A 199 35.29 12.56 14.33
C THR A 199 34.81 12.29 12.90
N PHE A 200 35.36 11.25 12.26
CA PHE A 200 34.85 10.79 10.95
C PHE A 200 33.45 10.19 11.00
N GLY A 201 32.88 9.90 12.17
CA GLY A 201 31.52 9.40 12.34
C GLY A 201 30.49 10.51 12.57
N LEU A 202 30.89 11.55 13.32
CA LEU A 202 30.00 12.63 13.75
C LEU A 202 30.10 13.87 12.86
N THR A 203 31.30 14.26 12.42
CA THR A 203 31.49 15.50 11.64
C THR A 203 31.88 15.24 10.19
N GLY A 204 32.55 14.11 9.94
CA GLY A 204 32.93 13.68 8.58
C GLY A 204 34.28 14.23 8.16
N LEU A 205 34.94 14.90 9.08
CA LEU A 205 36.28 15.45 8.95
C LEU A 205 37.25 14.61 9.80
N PRO A 206 38.55 14.62 9.48
CA PRO A 206 39.55 14.07 10.38
C PRO A 206 39.64 14.92 11.68
N PRO A 207 40.06 14.33 12.81
CA PRO A 207 40.42 15.12 13.99
C PRO A 207 41.66 15.97 13.71
N ILE A 208 41.76 17.13 14.35
CA ILE A 208 43.00 17.92 14.33
C ILE A 208 44.06 17.28 15.24
N PRO A 209 45.36 17.40 14.94
CA PRO A 209 46.43 16.77 15.72
C PRO A 209 46.40 17.12 17.22
N GLU A 210 46.04 18.35 17.55
CA GLU A 210 45.98 18.85 18.93
C GLU A 210 44.90 18.12 19.75
N ASP A 211 43.74 17.88 19.14
CA ASP A 211 42.64 17.14 19.76
C ASP A 211 43.01 15.68 20.00
N VAL A 212 43.76 15.07 19.08
CA VAL A 212 44.26 13.70 19.23
C VAL A 212 45.23 13.64 20.40
N ALA A 213 46.19 14.56 20.46
CA ALA A 213 47.16 14.62 21.56
C ALA A 213 46.47 14.82 22.91
N ALA A 214 45.51 15.75 22.98
CA ALA A 214 44.74 16.02 24.20
C ALA A 214 43.95 14.79 24.68
N PHE A 215 43.23 14.12 23.78
CA PHE A 215 42.46 12.93 24.14
C PHE A 215 43.34 11.71 24.48
N VAL A 216 44.47 11.54 23.79
CA VAL A 216 45.40 10.44 24.06
C VAL A 216 45.99 10.59 25.47
N ALA A 217 46.28 11.81 25.92
CA ALA A 217 46.83 12.10 27.24
C ALA A 217 45.78 12.19 28.37
N ASP A 218 44.48 12.22 28.05
CA ASP A 218 43.41 12.41 29.04
C ASP A 218 43.00 11.11 29.75
N ASP A 219 43.62 10.82 30.90
CA ASP A 219 43.30 9.64 31.71
C ASP A 219 42.12 9.82 32.68
N GLN A 220 41.40 10.93 32.61
CA GLN A 220 40.25 11.14 33.47
C GLN A 220 39.07 10.24 33.07
N PRO A 221 38.25 9.79 34.03
CA PRO A 221 37.01 9.08 33.74
C PRO A 221 36.14 9.85 32.75
N GLY A 222 35.56 9.15 31.78
CA GLY A 222 34.69 9.76 30.77
C GLY A 222 35.38 10.57 29.67
N ALA A 223 36.71 10.48 29.50
CA ALA A 223 37.45 11.18 28.45
C ALA A 223 36.81 11.05 27.04
N PHE A 224 36.43 9.83 26.66
CA PHE A 224 35.81 9.61 25.34
C PHE A 224 34.41 10.23 25.24
N ALA A 225 33.63 10.24 26.34
CA ALA A 225 32.31 10.88 26.34
C ALA A 225 32.44 12.39 26.10
N ARG A 226 33.40 13.07 26.75
CA ARG A 226 33.67 14.50 26.50
C ARG A 226 34.08 14.78 25.06
N VAL A 227 34.84 13.89 24.42
CA VAL A 227 35.15 14.00 22.99
C VAL A 227 33.88 13.92 22.16
N VAL A 228 33.01 12.95 22.44
CA VAL A 228 31.73 12.80 21.73
C VAL A 228 30.83 14.02 21.93
N ASP A 229 30.66 14.49 23.16
CA ASP A 229 29.83 15.67 23.48
C ASP A 229 30.33 16.90 22.72
N ARG A 230 31.63 17.18 22.76
CA ARG A 230 32.24 18.28 21.99
C ARG A 230 32.01 18.16 20.48
N LEU A 231 32.07 16.94 19.94
CA LEU A 231 31.81 16.71 18.50
C LEU A 231 30.33 16.93 18.17
N LEU A 232 29.40 16.48 19.02
CA LEU A 232 27.96 16.69 18.85
C LEU A 232 27.58 18.17 18.95
N ASP A 233 28.25 18.93 19.82
CA ASP A 233 28.04 20.37 20.00
C ASP A 233 28.66 21.23 18.87
N SER A 234 29.47 20.64 17.99
CA SER A 234 30.11 21.37 16.90
C SER A 234 29.15 21.67 15.74
N GLU A 235 29.33 22.81 15.07
CA GLU A 235 28.57 23.13 13.84
C GLU A 235 28.74 22.06 12.76
N HIS A 236 29.92 21.46 12.66
CA HIS A 236 30.23 20.40 11.68
C HIS A 236 29.38 19.14 11.86
N TYR A 237 28.91 18.83 13.07
CA TYR A 237 27.95 17.76 13.27
C TYR A 237 26.61 18.08 12.60
N GLY A 238 26.12 19.31 12.79
CA GLY A 238 24.93 19.82 12.12
C GLY A 238 25.07 19.81 10.60
N GLU A 239 26.18 20.31 10.07
CA GLU A 239 26.49 20.29 8.62
C GLU A 239 26.47 18.87 8.05
N ARG A 240 27.06 17.90 8.76
CA ARG A 240 27.06 16.51 8.30
C ARG A 240 25.67 15.90 8.29
N TRP A 241 24.90 16.06 9.36
CA TRP A 241 23.56 15.51 9.41
C TRP A 241 22.63 16.18 8.40
N ALA A 242 22.77 17.49 8.20
CA ALA A 242 22.03 18.21 7.18
C ALA A 242 22.25 17.60 5.78
N ARG A 243 23.48 17.18 5.42
CA ARG A 243 23.73 16.51 4.13
C ARG A 243 22.89 15.25 3.93
N HIS A 244 22.74 14.41 4.97
CA HIS A 244 21.90 13.21 4.89
C HIS A 244 20.42 13.56 4.65
N TRP A 245 19.96 14.70 5.15
CA TRP A 245 18.60 15.19 4.93
C TRP A 245 18.42 15.95 3.62
N LEU A 246 19.44 16.66 3.13
CA LEU A 246 19.37 17.45 1.90
C LEU A 246 19.15 16.56 0.67
N ASP A 247 19.73 15.36 0.67
CA ASP A 247 19.45 14.35 -0.37
C ASP A 247 17.97 13.95 -0.36
N VAL A 248 17.35 13.81 0.82
CA VAL A 248 15.92 13.50 0.96
C VAL A 248 15.05 14.71 0.64
N ALA A 249 15.39 15.91 1.11
CA ALA A 249 14.61 17.13 0.91
C ALA A 249 14.51 17.53 -0.56
N ARG A 250 15.57 17.29 -1.35
CA ARG A 250 15.56 17.51 -2.80
C ARG A 250 14.67 16.51 -3.56
N TYR A 251 14.48 15.30 -3.00
CA TYR A 251 13.62 14.25 -3.56
C TYR A 251 12.19 14.25 -2.98
N ALA A 252 11.97 14.87 -1.82
CA ALA A 252 10.66 15.04 -1.21
C ALA A 252 9.84 16.17 -1.87
N GLU A 253 10.48 16.98 -2.72
CA GLU A 253 9.82 17.95 -3.59
C GLU A 253 9.78 17.44 -5.04
N ASP A 254 8.99 16.39 -5.28
CA ASP A 254 8.69 15.89 -6.63
C ASP A 254 7.35 16.44 -7.18
N GLN A 255 6.63 17.28 -6.41
CA GLN A 255 5.27 17.74 -6.75
C GLN A 255 5.04 19.27 -6.70
N ALA A 256 6.04 20.12 -6.39
CA ALA A 256 5.84 21.58 -6.43
C ALA A 256 5.42 22.13 -7.80
N HIS A 257 5.69 21.37 -8.87
CA HIS A 257 5.40 21.74 -10.25
C HIS A 257 4.27 20.92 -10.90
N THR A 258 3.68 19.94 -10.20
CA THR A 258 2.53 19.17 -10.72
C THR A 258 1.18 19.85 -10.46
N PHE A 259 1.16 20.98 -9.76
CA PHE A 259 -0.03 21.81 -9.56
C PHE A 259 0.06 23.20 -10.21
N LYS A 260 0.28 23.23 -11.53
CA LYS A 260 -0.20 24.29 -12.45
C LYS A 260 -0.68 23.62 -13.75
N ALA A 261 -1.89 23.80 -14.27
CA ALA A 261 -2.99 24.67 -13.89
C ALA A 261 -4.31 24.10 -14.45
N ARG A 262 -5.31 23.85 -13.60
CA ARG A 262 -6.71 24.01 -14.00
C ARG A 262 -7.23 25.20 -13.21
N ARG A 263 -7.32 26.35 -13.89
CA ARG A 263 -8.18 27.45 -13.43
C ARG A 263 -9.61 26.91 -13.52
N TYR A 264 -10.31 26.89 -12.38
CA TYR A 264 -11.77 26.82 -12.38
C TYR A 264 -12.35 28.04 -13.08
#